data_AF-A0A0K8Q6N7-F1
#
_entry.id   AF-A0A0K8Q6N7-F1
#
_cell.length_a   1.000
_cell.length_b   1.000
_cell.length_c   1.000
_cell.angle_alpha   90.00
_cell.angle_beta   90.00
_cell.angle_gamma   90.00
#
_symmetry.space_group_name_H-M   'P 1'
#
loop_
_entity.id
_entity.type
_entity.pdbx_description
1 polymer ?
#
loop_
_entity_poly.entity_id
_entity_poly.type
_entity_poly.pdbx_seq_one_letter_code
_entity_poly.pdbx_strand_id
1 'polypeptide(L)'
;MLKTALKPRWIAGLVFAIVISGVFVLLSQWQFGRSTQQEAPVSTTTEEIRPLTSVLQPGDFFRGSAADQMVTAVGSYDPAKQVLIPGRLYDGAKGYWVVSAFAVKDAPVLKGAGASPQTWIPVARGWVDDPANA
;
A
#
# COMPACT_ATOMS: atom_id res chain seq x y z
N MET A 1 -2.09 61.16 -7.97
CA MET A 1 -2.12 59.90 -7.19
C MET A 1 -0.99 58.92 -7.52
N LEU A 2 -0.52 58.80 -8.78
CA LEU A 2 0.62 57.93 -9.15
C LEU A 2 1.98 58.30 -8.55
N LYS A 3 2.19 59.56 -8.11
CA LYS A 3 3.49 60.04 -7.59
C LYS A 3 3.98 59.27 -6.36
N THR A 4 3.09 58.68 -5.57
CA THR A 4 3.47 57.83 -4.43
C THR A 4 3.96 56.47 -4.90
N ALA A 5 3.31 55.88 -5.91
CA ALA A 5 3.67 54.58 -6.48
C ALA A 5 5.03 54.62 -7.23
N LEU A 6 5.39 55.78 -7.80
CA LEU A 6 6.67 56.00 -8.49
C LEU A 6 7.85 56.30 -7.54
N LYS A 7 7.65 56.36 -6.22
CA LYS A 7 8.79 56.53 -5.30
C LYS A 7 9.63 55.25 -5.29
N PRO A 8 10.98 55.35 -5.21
CA PRO A 8 11.89 54.21 -5.27
C PRO A 8 11.54 53.08 -4.28
N ARG A 9 11.05 53.44 -3.08
CA ARG A 9 10.60 52.48 -2.06
C ARG A 9 9.44 51.59 -2.51
N TRP A 10 8.47 52.15 -3.23
CA TRP A 10 7.31 51.41 -3.71
C TRP A 10 7.64 50.56 -4.94
N ILE A 11 8.55 51.04 -5.79
CA ILE A 11 9.12 50.25 -6.89
C ILE A 11 9.92 49.07 -6.35
N ALA A 12 10.77 49.29 -5.34
CA ALA A 12 11.51 48.21 -4.68
C ALA A 12 10.58 47.17 -4.05
N GLY A 13 9.50 47.62 -3.38
CA GLY A 13 8.47 46.73 -2.84
C GLY A 13 7.76 45.92 -3.92
N LEU A 14 7.45 46.52 -5.07
CA LEU A 14 6.88 45.83 -6.22
C LEU A 14 7.83 44.75 -6.76
N VAL A 15 9.10 45.11 -6.99
CA VAL A 15 10.12 44.16 -7.46
C VAL A 15 10.28 43.00 -6.48
N PHE A 16 10.33 43.29 -5.19
CA PHE A 16 10.41 42.27 -4.14
C PHE A 16 9.20 41.33 -4.16
N ALA A 17 7.99 41.86 -4.29
CA ALA A 17 6.77 41.06 -4.40
C ALA A 17 6.79 40.16 -5.65
N ILE A 18 7.28 40.66 -6.80
CA ILE A 18 7.44 39.88 -8.03
C ILE A 18 8.43 38.74 -7.81
N VAL A 19 9.57 38.99 -7.17
CA VAL A 19 10.58 37.97 -6.87
C VAL A 19 10.00 36.87 -5.98
N ILE A 20 9.32 37.24 -4.89
CA ILE A 20 8.65 36.26 -4.00
C ILE A 20 7.61 35.44 -4.76
N SER A 21 6.78 36.09 -5.56
CA SER A 21 5.78 35.40 -6.38
C SER A 21 6.45 34.39 -7.33
N GLY A 22 7.57 34.76 -7.95
CA GLY A 22 8.35 33.86 -8.81
C GLY A 22 8.90 32.65 -8.05
N VAL A 23 9.40 32.84 -6.83
CA VAL A 23 9.85 31.74 -5.97
C VAL A 23 8.70 30.79 -5.64
N PHE A 24 7.52 31.30 -5.29
CA PHE A 24 6.37 30.43 -5.00
C PHE A 24 5.88 29.65 -6.23
N VAL A 25 5.95 30.24 -7.42
CA VAL A 25 5.64 29.53 -8.68
C VAL A 25 6.67 28.43 -8.96
N LEU A 26 7.96 28.67 -8.73
CA LEU A 26 8.99 27.63 -8.89
C LEU A 26 8.81 26.50 -7.87
N LEU A 27 8.48 26.83 -6.61
CA LEU A 27 8.21 25.83 -5.58
C LEU A 27 6.93 25.04 -5.87
N SER A 28 5.90 25.65 -6.45
CA SER A 28 4.68 24.92 -6.84
C SER A 28 4.99 23.93 -7.96
N GLN A 29 5.83 24.28 -8.93
CA GLN A 29 6.30 23.33 -9.95
C GLN A 29 7.05 22.15 -9.35
N TRP A 30 7.89 22.37 -8.34
CA TRP A 30 8.55 21.28 -7.63
C TRP A 30 7.56 20.35 -6.91
N GLN A 31 6.56 20.93 -6.24
CA GLN A 31 5.49 20.16 -5.59
C GLN A 31 4.69 19.33 -6.61
N PHE A 32 4.30 19.93 -7.75
CA PHE A 32 3.59 19.22 -8.80
C PHE A 32 4.46 18.10 -9.40
N GLY A 33 5.73 18.36 -9.72
CA GLY A 33 6.64 17.36 -10.25
C GLY A 33 6.89 16.19 -9.31
N ARG A 34 6.88 16.41 -8.00
CA ARG A 34 6.94 15.33 -7.00
C ARG A 34 5.62 14.56 -6.89
N SER A 35 4.48 15.24 -7.01
CA SER A 35 3.17 14.57 -7.01
C SER A 35 2.91 13.74 -8.27
N THR A 36 3.52 14.11 -9.39
CA THR A 36 3.41 13.40 -10.68
C THR A 36 4.63 12.53 -10.95
N GLN A 37 5.46 12.22 -9.95
CA GLN A 37 6.43 11.15 -10.12
C GLN A 37 5.63 9.88 -10.42
N GLN A 38 5.62 9.52 -11.70
CA GLN A 38 5.07 8.26 -12.18
C GLN A 38 5.64 7.16 -11.29
N GLU A 39 4.76 6.32 -10.75
CA GLU A 39 5.13 4.98 -10.31
C GLU A 39 6.10 4.44 -11.37
N ALA A 40 7.25 3.94 -10.91
CA ALA A 40 8.21 3.30 -11.80
C ALA A 40 7.44 2.38 -12.77
N PRO A 41 7.77 2.40 -14.07
CA PRO A 41 6.98 1.69 -15.08
C PRO A 41 6.68 0.29 -14.59
N VAL A 42 5.39 -0.11 -14.66
CA VAL A 42 4.94 -1.46 -14.32
C VAL A 42 5.87 -2.44 -15.04
N SER A 43 6.82 -2.97 -14.30
CA SER A 43 7.78 -3.91 -14.85
C SER A 43 6.93 -5.11 -15.22
N THR A 44 6.87 -5.47 -16.50
CA THR A 44 6.16 -6.69 -16.96
C THR A 44 6.66 -7.96 -16.25
N THR A 45 7.76 -7.87 -15.51
CA THR A 45 8.25 -8.84 -14.54
C THR A 45 7.24 -9.20 -13.43
N THR A 46 6.31 -8.33 -13.10
CA THR A 46 5.30 -8.58 -12.06
C THR A 46 4.36 -9.73 -12.42
N GLU A 47 4.17 -10.00 -13.71
CA GLU A 47 3.35 -11.11 -14.22
C GLU A 47 4.09 -12.46 -14.16
N GLU A 48 5.41 -12.47 -13.93
CA GLU A 48 6.18 -13.68 -13.72
C GLU A 48 5.88 -14.27 -12.33
N ILE A 49 5.25 -15.45 -12.27
CA ILE A 49 4.91 -16.08 -10.99
C ILE A 49 6.18 -16.45 -10.23
N ARG A 50 6.36 -15.87 -9.03
CA ARG A 50 7.51 -16.15 -8.16
C ARG A 50 7.11 -16.78 -6.82
N PRO A 51 7.96 -17.61 -6.20
CA PRO A 51 7.69 -18.10 -4.85
C PRO A 51 7.52 -16.94 -3.88
N LEU A 52 6.44 -16.93 -3.10
CA LEU A 52 6.14 -15.82 -2.18
C LEU A 52 7.29 -15.49 -1.23
N THR A 53 7.97 -16.50 -0.69
CA THR A 53 9.10 -16.35 0.24
C THR A 53 10.34 -15.73 -0.40
N SER A 54 10.42 -15.67 -1.74
CA SER A 54 11.47 -14.95 -2.48
C SER A 54 11.14 -13.48 -2.72
N VAL A 55 9.86 -13.10 -2.65
CA VAL A 55 9.36 -11.75 -2.91
C VAL A 55 9.22 -10.95 -1.62
N LEU A 56 8.66 -11.55 -0.57
CA LEU A 56 8.43 -10.91 0.72
C LEU A 56 8.62 -11.93 1.84
N GLN A 57 9.49 -11.60 2.80
CA GLN A 57 9.64 -12.39 4.02
C GLN A 57 8.92 -11.72 5.20
N PRO A 58 8.51 -12.52 6.21
CA PRO A 58 7.90 -11.96 7.41
C PRO A 58 8.83 -10.97 8.10
N GLY A 59 8.31 -9.80 8.48
CA GLY A 59 9.08 -8.76 9.16
C GLY A 59 9.91 -7.86 8.23
N ASP A 60 9.98 -8.16 6.94
CA ASP A 60 10.66 -7.30 5.97
C ASP A 60 9.81 -6.07 5.61
N PHE A 61 10.51 -5.01 5.19
CA PHE A 61 9.87 -3.80 4.68
C PHE A 61 9.16 -4.05 3.35
N PHE A 62 7.89 -3.66 3.26
CA PHE A 62 7.08 -3.80 2.05
C PHE A 62 7.47 -2.74 1.01
N ARG A 63 8.27 -3.14 0.02
CA ARG A 63 8.75 -2.26 -1.06
C ARG A 63 7.70 -2.15 -2.16
N GLY A 64 7.66 -1.00 -2.85
CA GLY A 64 6.81 -0.83 -4.04
C GLY A 64 7.06 -1.86 -5.14
N SER A 65 8.29 -2.42 -5.23
CA SER A 65 8.61 -3.51 -6.16
C SER A 65 7.98 -4.86 -5.82
N ALA A 66 7.47 -5.04 -4.60
CA ALA A 66 6.73 -6.23 -4.18
C ALA A 66 5.22 -6.06 -4.36
N ALA A 67 4.75 -4.82 -4.60
CA ALA A 67 3.36 -4.56 -4.91
C ALA A 67 2.99 -5.23 -6.25
N ASP A 68 1.75 -5.72 -6.31
CA ASP A 68 1.14 -6.35 -7.49
C ASP A 68 1.83 -7.61 -8.05
N GLN A 69 2.96 -8.05 -7.48
CA GLN A 69 3.71 -9.23 -7.91
C GLN A 69 2.87 -10.51 -7.83
N MET A 70 2.77 -11.23 -8.94
CA MET A 70 2.17 -12.56 -8.94
C MET A 70 3.07 -13.54 -8.19
N VAL A 71 2.47 -14.24 -7.23
CA VAL A 71 3.18 -15.15 -6.34
C VAL A 71 2.55 -16.53 -6.29
N THR A 72 3.36 -17.54 -6.01
CA THR A 72 2.92 -18.88 -5.67
C THR A 72 3.40 -19.27 -4.28
N ALA A 73 2.58 -20.03 -3.56
CA ALA A 73 2.91 -20.57 -2.25
C ALA A 73 2.32 -21.98 -2.12
N VAL A 74 3.09 -22.88 -1.52
CA VAL A 74 2.67 -24.23 -1.17
C VAL A 74 2.67 -24.33 0.34
N GLY A 75 1.72 -25.06 0.92
CA GLY A 75 1.51 -25.06 2.36
C GLY A 75 0.30 -25.87 2.78
N SER A 76 -0.13 -25.67 4.03
CA SER A 76 -1.31 -26.32 4.60
C SER A 76 -2.19 -25.31 5.33
N TYR A 77 -3.49 -25.55 5.32
CA TYR A 77 -4.43 -24.78 6.12
C TYR A 77 -4.48 -25.33 7.55
N ASP A 78 -4.55 -24.42 8.53
CA ASP A 78 -4.75 -24.77 9.94
C ASP A 78 -6.24 -24.58 10.30
N PRO A 79 -7.02 -25.68 10.41
CA PRO A 79 -8.45 -25.60 10.71
C PRO A 79 -8.73 -25.09 12.13
N ALA A 80 -7.75 -25.17 13.05
CA ALA A 80 -7.88 -24.62 14.39
C ALA A 80 -7.76 -23.07 14.41
N LYS A 81 -7.30 -22.47 13.30
CA LYS A 81 -7.15 -21.01 13.12
C LYS A 81 -7.99 -20.53 11.94
N GLN A 82 -9.29 -20.80 12.04
CA GLN A 82 -10.31 -20.31 11.12
C GLN A 82 -11.18 -19.27 11.83
N VAL A 83 -11.50 -18.19 11.12
CA VAL A 83 -12.40 -17.15 11.60
C VAL A 83 -13.47 -16.86 10.56
N LEU A 84 -14.69 -16.60 11.04
CA LEU A 84 -15.81 -16.17 10.21
C LEU A 84 -15.94 -14.66 10.32
N ILE A 85 -15.84 -13.97 9.18
CA ILE A 85 -15.95 -12.52 9.11
C ILE A 85 -17.37 -12.15 8.66
N PRO A 86 -18.23 -11.66 9.56
CA PRO A 86 -19.59 -11.23 9.20
C PRO A 86 -19.59 -9.85 8.52
N GLY A 87 -20.74 -9.47 7.97
CA GLY A 87 -21.01 -8.09 7.53
C GLY A 87 -20.44 -7.73 6.16
N ARG A 88 -19.86 -8.70 5.44
CA ARG A 88 -19.44 -8.56 4.05
C ARG A 88 -20.47 -9.20 3.14
N LEU A 89 -20.86 -8.47 2.10
CA LEU A 89 -21.82 -8.96 1.12
C LEU A 89 -21.12 -9.79 0.05
N TYR A 90 -21.80 -10.82 -0.43
CA TYR A 90 -21.46 -11.54 -1.66
C TYR A 90 -22.71 -11.55 -2.53
N ASP A 91 -22.62 -10.97 -3.74
CA ASP A 91 -23.75 -10.76 -4.65
C ASP A 91 -25.01 -10.14 -3.99
N GLY A 92 -24.80 -9.20 -3.06
CA GLY A 92 -25.87 -8.52 -2.32
C GLY A 92 -26.45 -9.29 -1.13
N ALA A 93 -26.08 -10.56 -0.94
CA ALA A 93 -26.49 -11.36 0.21
C ALA A 93 -25.56 -11.11 1.42
N LYS A 94 -26.15 -11.05 2.63
CA LYS A 94 -25.40 -11.03 3.89
C LYS A 94 -24.98 -12.44 4.26
N GLY A 95 -23.73 -12.60 4.69
CA GLY A 95 -23.21 -13.87 5.17
C GLY A 95 -21.83 -13.69 5.80
N TYR A 96 -21.02 -14.73 5.72
CA TYR A 96 -19.75 -14.85 6.39
C TYR A 96 -18.66 -15.24 5.40
N TRP A 97 -17.51 -14.55 5.47
CA TRP A 97 -16.31 -15.03 4.79
C TRP A 97 -15.55 -15.96 5.70
N VAL A 98 -15.24 -17.15 5.19
CA VAL A 98 -14.38 -18.13 5.83
C VAL A 98 -12.93 -17.73 5.56
N VAL A 99 -12.22 -17.28 6.60
CA VAL A 99 -10.80 -16.96 6.51
C VAL A 99 -10.02 -17.96 7.36
N SER A 100 -9.14 -18.71 6.70
CA SER A 100 -8.33 -19.74 7.36
C SER A 100 -6.86 -19.37 7.29
N ALA A 101 -6.12 -19.64 8.36
CA ALA A 101 -4.68 -19.46 8.38
C ALA A 101 -4.00 -20.50 7.45
N PHE A 102 -3.24 -20.04 6.47
CA PHE A 102 -2.43 -20.87 5.57
C PHE A 102 -0.97 -20.82 5.98
N ALA A 103 -0.44 -21.93 6.49
CA ALA A 103 0.95 -22.10 6.84
C ALA A 103 1.77 -22.31 5.57
N VAL A 104 2.59 -21.33 5.22
CA VAL A 104 3.43 -21.41 4.02
C VAL A 104 4.62 -22.34 4.31
N LYS A 105 4.82 -23.33 3.45
CA LYS A 105 5.94 -24.27 3.53
C LYS A 105 7.25 -23.50 3.41
N ASP A 106 8.23 -23.85 4.24
CA ASP A 106 9.58 -23.27 4.27
C ASP A 106 9.61 -21.74 4.57
N ALA A 107 8.51 -21.16 5.05
CA ALA A 107 8.49 -19.77 5.45
C ALA A 107 9.35 -19.54 6.72
N PRO A 108 10.17 -18.48 6.75
CA PRO A 108 10.93 -18.12 7.94
C PRO A 108 10.01 -17.90 9.14
N VAL A 109 10.38 -18.48 10.28
CA VAL A 109 9.70 -18.24 11.55
C VAL A 109 10.38 -17.07 12.25
N LEU A 110 9.58 -16.07 12.63
CA LEU A 110 10.09 -14.92 13.37
C LEU A 110 10.63 -15.37 14.73
N LYS A 111 11.64 -14.66 15.25
CA LYS A 111 12.21 -14.89 16.58
C LYS A 111 11.96 -13.66 17.45
N GLY A 112 11.64 -13.86 18.72
CA GLY A 112 11.44 -12.77 19.68
C GLY A 112 10.18 -12.92 20.51
N ALA A 113 9.92 -11.93 21.37
CA ALA A 113 8.72 -11.89 22.18
C ALA A 113 7.49 -11.72 21.27
N GLY A 114 6.57 -12.70 21.30
CA GLY A 114 5.38 -12.74 20.45
C GLY A 114 5.54 -13.48 19.13
N ALA A 115 6.69 -14.13 18.88
CA ALA A 115 6.86 -15.01 17.74
C ALA A 115 5.90 -16.21 17.82
N SER A 116 5.27 -16.53 16.69
CA SER A 116 4.51 -17.75 16.51
C SER A 116 5.39 -18.91 16.05
N PRO A 117 4.99 -20.17 16.31
CA PRO A 117 5.77 -21.35 15.89
C PRO A 117 5.78 -21.56 14.37
N GLN A 118 4.84 -20.97 13.63
CA GLN A 118 4.81 -20.96 12.17
C GLN A 118 4.41 -19.57 11.67
N THR A 119 4.64 -19.33 10.39
CA THR A 119 4.20 -18.12 9.69
C THR A 119 2.98 -18.46 8.84
N TRP A 120 1.89 -17.72 9.07
CA TRP A 120 0.64 -17.90 8.35
C TRP A 120 0.29 -16.69 7.52
N ILE A 121 -0.50 -16.93 6.48
CA ILE A 121 -1.19 -15.91 5.70
C ILE A 121 -2.68 -16.16 5.85
N PRO A 122 -3.49 -15.15 6.20
CA PRO A 122 -4.93 -15.30 6.20
C PRO A 122 -5.42 -15.40 4.75
N VAL A 123 -6.12 -16.49 4.43
CA VAL A 123 -6.68 -16.72 3.09
C VAL A 123 -8.20 -16.78 3.19
N ALA A 124 -8.88 -15.93 2.43
CA ALA A 124 -10.32 -16.03 2.23
C ALA A 124 -10.62 -17.24 1.36
N ARG A 125 -11.21 -18.28 1.97
CA ARG A 125 -11.46 -19.58 1.33
C ARG A 125 -12.80 -19.63 0.59
N GLY A 126 -13.75 -18.84 1.03
CA GLY A 126 -15.08 -18.80 0.45
C GLY A 126 -16.05 -18.00 1.29
N TRP A 127 -17.26 -17.87 0.76
CA TRP A 127 -18.40 -17.24 1.42
C TRP A 127 -19.44 -18.30 1.77
N VAL A 128 -20.07 -18.15 2.93
CA VAL A 128 -21.20 -18.97 3.37
C VAL A 128 -22.33 -18.06 3.87
N ASP A 129 -23.57 -18.50 3.64
CA ASP A 129 -24.79 -17.82 4.08
C ASP A 129 -25.04 -18.03 5.58
N ASP A 130 -24.76 -19.23 6.07
CA ASP A 130 -24.88 -19.64 7.48
C ASP A 130 -23.51 -20.09 8.03
N PRO A 131 -23.12 -19.67 9.25
CA PRO A 131 -21.88 -20.12 9.88
C PRO A 131 -21.78 -21.65 10.07
N ALA A 132 -22.90 -22.38 10.11
CA ALA A 132 -22.92 -23.84 10.18
C ALA A 132 -22.42 -24.54 8.90
N ASN A 133 -22.36 -23.80 7.77
CA ASN A 133 -21.91 -24.32 6.48
C ASN A 133 -20.39 -24.08 6.22
N ALA A 134 -19.67 -23.54 7.20
CA ALA A 134 -18.27 -23.12 7.08
C ALA A 134 -17.21 -24.23 7.28
#